data_AF-A0A932QIH0-F1
#
_entry.id   AF-A0A932QIH0-F1
#
_cell.length_a   1.000
_cell.length_b   1.000
_cell.length_c   1.000
_cell.angle_alpha   90.00
_cell.angle_beta   90.00
_cell.angle_gamma   90.00
#
_symmetry.space_group_name_H-M   'P 1'
#
loop_
_entity.id
_entity.type
_entity.pdbx_description
1 polymer ?
#
loop_
_entity_poly.entity_id
_entity_poly.type
_entity_poly.pdbx_seq_one_letter_code
_entity_poly.pdbx_strand_id
1 'polypeptide(L)'
;MDNCIFCSIVSGKSPSHKIWEDEKHLAFLSIFPNTKGFSVVIPKTHYSSYIFDLPQDVMVDLTLASKKVAQLLDAKLADVGRTGMIFEGFGVDHVHAKLFPMHGTKMKEWKPIKSNVEKYFEQYEGYISSHDYQRANDEELAALAKLIRG
;
A
#
# COMPACT_ATOMS: atom_id res chain seq x y z
N MET A 1 11.82 -5.34 -19.34
CA MET A 1 12.10 -6.15 -18.13
C MET A 1 13.52 -5.95 -17.59
N ASP A 2 14.53 -5.66 -18.42
CA ASP A 2 15.95 -5.58 -17.99
C ASP A 2 16.27 -4.48 -16.94
N ASN A 3 15.37 -3.54 -16.69
CA ASN A 3 15.55 -2.45 -15.71
C ASN A 3 14.60 -2.53 -14.48
N CYS A 4 13.87 -3.63 -14.27
CA CYS A 4 12.99 -3.75 -13.11
C CYS A 4 13.76 -4.21 -11.86
N ILE A 5 13.93 -3.31 -10.88
CA ILE A 5 14.62 -3.63 -9.62
C ILE A 5 13.95 -4.77 -8.83
N PHE A 6 12.62 -4.89 -8.89
CA PHE A 6 11.89 -5.97 -8.22
C PHE A 6 12.13 -7.32 -8.89
N CYS A 7 12.22 -7.41 -10.22
CA CYS A 7 12.67 -8.62 -10.90
C CYS A 7 14.11 -9.01 -10.52
N SER A 8 15.00 -8.02 -10.34
CA SER A 8 16.36 -8.27 -9.85
C SER A 8 16.38 -8.79 -8.41
N ILE A 9 15.47 -8.33 -7.55
CA ILE A 9 15.28 -8.87 -6.20
C ILE A 9 14.75 -10.31 -6.25
N VAL A 10 13.71 -10.57 -7.06
CA VAL A 10 13.12 -11.92 -7.21
C VAL A 10 14.13 -12.93 -7.73
N SER A 11 14.98 -12.53 -8.69
CA SER A 11 16.04 -13.38 -9.24
C SER A 11 17.30 -13.48 -8.37
N GLY A 12 17.35 -12.79 -7.23
CA GLY A 12 18.51 -12.78 -6.32
C GLY A 12 19.71 -11.98 -6.82
N LYS A 13 19.58 -11.23 -7.93
CA LYS A 13 20.63 -10.33 -8.45
C LYS A 13 20.83 -9.09 -7.58
N SER A 14 19.76 -8.63 -6.92
CA SER A 14 19.81 -7.51 -5.97
C SER A 14 19.50 -7.99 -4.55
N PRO A 15 20.21 -7.50 -3.52
CA PRO A 15 19.94 -7.88 -2.15
C PRO A 15 18.58 -7.38 -1.68
N SER A 16 17.96 -8.10 -0.75
CA SER A 16 16.74 -7.69 -0.07
C SER A 16 16.67 -8.28 1.33
N HIS A 17 15.97 -7.58 2.23
CA HIS A 17 15.64 -8.09 3.56
C HIS A 17 14.25 -8.71 3.52
N LYS A 18 14.19 -9.97 3.06
CA LYS A 18 12.95 -10.74 2.93
C LYS A 18 12.31 -10.97 4.30
N ILE A 19 10.99 -10.78 4.38
CA ILE A 19 10.20 -11.01 5.60
C ILE A 19 9.18 -12.14 5.45
N TRP A 20 8.78 -12.43 4.20
CA TRP A 20 7.86 -13.50 3.87
C TRP A 20 7.95 -13.82 2.37
N GLU A 21 7.69 -15.07 2.00
CA GLU A 21 7.73 -15.55 0.63
C GLU A 21 6.81 -16.76 0.48
N ASP A 22 6.07 -16.84 -0.63
CA ASP A 22 5.38 -18.06 -1.05
C ASP A 22 5.75 -18.43 -2.49
N GLU A 23 5.00 -19.33 -3.14
CA GLU A 23 5.25 -19.74 -4.52
C GLU A 23 5.18 -18.56 -5.50
N LYS A 24 4.19 -17.67 -5.33
CA LYS A 24 3.87 -16.61 -6.29
C LYS A 24 4.30 -15.21 -5.86
N HIS A 25 4.58 -14.99 -4.58
CA HIS A 25 4.78 -13.67 -4.01
C HIS A 25 6.03 -13.59 -3.15
N LEU A 26 6.53 -12.38 -3.00
CA LEU A 26 7.66 -12.04 -2.16
C LEU A 26 7.36 -10.75 -1.39
N ALA A 27 7.72 -10.73 -0.11
CA ALA A 27 7.67 -9.54 0.72
C ALA A 27 9.04 -9.23 1.34
N PHE A 28 9.42 -7.96 1.30
CA PHE A 28 10.71 -7.47 1.82
C PHE A 28 10.58 -6.07 2.39
N LEU A 29 11.49 -5.71 3.30
CA LEU A 29 11.57 -4.36 3.84
C LEU A 29 12.08 -3.39 2.77
N SER A 30 11.47 -2.21 2.70
CA SER A 30 12.00 -1.12 1.88
C SER A 30 13.30 -0.59 2.50
N ILE A 31 14.29 -0.29 1.66
CA ILE A 31 15.52 0.40 2.06
C ILE A 31 15.30 1.91 2.28
N PHE A 32 14.15 2.43 1.87
CA PHE A 32 13.70 3.80 2.11
C PHE A 32 12.42 3.79 2.98
N PRO A 33 12.52 3.39 4.26
CA PRO A 33 11.36 3.33 5.14
C PRO A 33 10.91 4.72 5.59
N ASN A 34 9.60 5.00 5.52
CA ASN A 34 8.98 6.16 6.17
C ASN A 34 8.29 5.79 7.51
N THR A 35 8.23 4.50 7.84
CA THR A 35 7.82 3.97 9.14
C THR A 35 8.59 2.66 9.42
N LYS A 36 8.79 2.30 10.68
CA LYS A 36 9.49 1.06 11.03
C LYS A 36 8.67 -0.15 10.55
N GLY A 37 9.33 -1.08 9.86
CA GLY A 37 8.64 -2.21 9.23
C GLY A 37 7.95 -1.89 7.91
N PHE A 38 8.15 -0.69 7.34
CA PHE A 38 7.68 -0.38 5.98
C PHE A 38 8.17 -1.44 5.00
N SER A 39 7.22 -2.10 4.34
CA SER A 39 7.49 -3.27 3.51
C SER A 39 6.71 -3.23 2.20
N VAL A 40 7.22 -3.98 1.24
CA VAL A 40 6.64 -4.11 -0.10
C VAL A 40 6.31 -5.57 -0.35
N VAL A 41 5.09 -5.84 -0.82
CA VAL A 41 4.65 -7.17 -1.26
C VAL A 41 4.45 -7.14 -2.76
N ILE A 42 5.07 -8.08 -3.47
CA ILE A 42 5.06 -8.15 -4.93
C ILE A 42 4.70 -9.56 -5.39
N PRO A 43 4.08 -9.72 -6.58
CA PRO A 43 4.16 -10.97 -7.31
C PRO A 43 5.60 -11.20 -7.80
N LYS A 44 6.03 -12.45 -7.88
CA LYS A 44 7.31 -12.84 -8.48
C LYS A 44 7.30 -12.65 -9.99
N THR A 45 6.15 -12.92 -10.62
CA THR A 45 5.90 -12.58 -12.02
C THR A 45 5.77 -11.07 -12.17
N HIS A 46 6.37 -10.52 -13.22
CA HIS A 46 6.29 -9.11 -13.53
C HIS A 46 4.95 -8.75 -14.17
N TYR A 47 4.27 -7.79 -13.59
CA TYR A 47 3.08 -7.13 -14.14
C TYR A 47 3.28 -5.61 -14.07
N SER A 48 2.66 -4.85 -14.97
CA SER A 48 2.69 -3.38 -14.92
C SER A 48 2.20 -2.87 -13.55
N SER A 49 2.68 -1.69 -13.18
CA SER A 49 2.48 -1.14 -11.83
C SER A 49 1.04 -0.79 -11.46
N TYR A 50 0.17 -0.51 -12.44
CA TYR A 50 -1.20 -0.11 -12.16
C TYR A 50 -2.11 -1.32 -11.95
N ILE A 51 -2.52 -1.52 -10.69
CA ILE A 51 -3.21 -2.75 -10.26
C ILE A 51 -4.56 -2.97 -10.95
N PHE A 52 -5.27 -1.90 -11.33
CA PHE A 52 -6.61 -2.00 -11.91
C PHE A 52 -6.62 -2.39 -13.39
N ASP A 53 -5.46 -2.42 -14.05
CA ASP A 53 -5.30 -2.97 -15.40
C ASP A 53 -5.01 -4.48 -15.41
N LEU A 54 -4.80 -5.07 -14.23
CA LEU A 54 -4.36 -6.46 -14.13
C LEU A 54 -5.54 -7.44 -14.13
N PRO A 55 -5.29 -8.72 -14.48
CA PRO A 55 -6.25 -9.78 -14.26
C PRO A 55 -6.74 -9.85 -12.80
N GLN A 56 -8.03 -10.16 -12.63
CA GLN A 56 -8.70 -10.16 -11.32
C GLN A 56 -8.00 -11.09 -10.30
N ASP A 57 -7.55 -12.26 -10.76
CA ASP A 57 -6.85 -13.23 -9.92
C ASP A 57 -5.53 -12.69 -9.39
N VAL A 58 -4.75 -11.97 -10.21
CA VAL A 58 -3.50 -11.32 -9.78
C VAL A 58 -3.76 -10.29 -8.68
N MET A 59 -4.78 -9.44 -8.86
CA MET A 59 -5.17 -8.43 -7.87
C MET A 59 -5.62 -9.06 -6.54
N VAL A 60 -6.45 -10.10 -6.61
CA VAL A 60 -6.97 -10.80 -5.43
C VAL A 60 -5.83 -11.53 -4.69
N ASP A 61 -5.02 -12.29 -5.41
CA ASP A 61 -3.91 -13.04 -4.84
C ASP A 61 -2.90 -12.11 -4.15
N LEU A 62 -2.56 -10.98 -4.77
CA LEU A 62 -1.65 -9.98 -4.19
C LEU A 62 -2.24 -9.32 -2.93
N THR A 63 -3.53 -9.05 -2.92
CA THR A 63 -4.22 -8.51 -1.74
C THR A 63 -4.22 -9.51 -0.58
N LEU A 64 -4.45 -10.80 -0.87
CA LEU A 64 -4.40 -11.86 0.13
C LEU A 64 -2.99 -12.10 0.67
N ALA A 65 -1.96 -12.04 -0.18
CA ALA A 65 -0.57 -12.07 0.23
C ALA A 65 -0.25 -10.87 1.15
N SER A 66 -0.69 -9.67 0.77
CA SER A 66 -0.51 -8.43 1.55
C SER A 66 -1.17 -8.51 2.93
N LYS A 67 -2.38 -9.08 3.02
CA LYS A 67 -3.05 -9.37 4.29
C LYS A 67 -2.20 -10.27 5.20
N LYS A 68 -1.61 -11.36 4.67
CA LYS A 68 -0.76 -12.27 5.46
C LYS A 68 0.43 -11.51 6.05
N VAL A 69 1.09 -10.68 5.24
CA VAL A 69 2.27 -9.90 5.68
C VAL A 69 1.88 -8.82 6.69
N ALA A 70 0.77 -8.12 6.48
CA ALA A 70 0.23 -7.16 7.45
C ALA A 70 -0.01 -7.80 8.83
N GLN A 71 -0.61 -9.00 8.86
CA GLN A 71 -0.83 -9.73 10.12
C GLN A 71 0.49 -10.15 10.80
N LEU A 72 1.53 -10.47 10.03
CA LEU A 72 2.87 -10.72 10.59
C LEU A 72 3.46 -9.46 11.22
N LEU A 73 3.33 -8.30 10.57
CA LEU A 73 3.80 -7.02 11.08
C LEU A 73 3.08 -6.65 12.39
N ASP A 74 1.74 -6.72 12.39
CA ASP A 74 0.90 -6.43 13.56
C ASP A 74 1.23 -7.36 14.75
N ALA A 75 1.54 -8.64 14.49
CA ALA A 75 1.89 -9.61 15.52
C ALA A 75 3.30 -9.42 16.09
N LYS A 76 4.25 -8.91 15.31
CA LYS A 76 5.67 -8.81 15.69
C LYS A 76 6.06 -7.43 16.21
N LEU A 77 5.35 -6.37 15.83
CA LEU A 77 5.61 -5.01 16.29
C LEU A 77 4.71 -4.69 17.49
N ALA A 78 5.33 -4.53 18.66
CA ALA A 78 4.63 -4.55 19.94
C ALA A 78 3.53 -3.48 20.08
N ASP A 79 3.70 -2.32 19.46
CA ASP A 79 2.86 -1.13 19.54
C ASP A 79 1.97 -0.90 18.30
N VAL A 80 2.06 -1.78 17.30
CA VAL A 80 1.26 -1.71 16.08
C VAL A 80 -0.07 -2.43 16.32
N GLY A 81 -1.18 -1.70 16.17
CA GLY A 81 -2.52 -2.28 16.21
C GLY A 81 -3.09 -2.55 14.82
N ARG A 82 -2.59 -1.84 13.81
CA ARG A 82 -3.04 -1.93 12.41
C ARG A 82 -1.89 -1.62 11.46
N THR A 83 -1.95 -2.22 10.27
CA THR A 83 -1.07 -1.89 9.14
C THR A 83 -1.90 -1.36 7.98
N GLY A 84 -1.54 -0.17 7.47
CA GLY A 84 -2.14 0.40 6.27
C GLY A 84 -1.57 -0.26 5.00
N MET A 85 -2.38 -0.30 3.94
CA MET A 85 -1.98 -0.84 2.63
C MET A 85 -2.28 0.18 1.54
N ILE A 86 -1.33 0.36 0.61
CA ILE A 86 -1.48 1.25 -0.54
C ILE A 86 -1.03 0.51 -1.81
N PHE A 87 -1.86 0.60 -2.85
CA PHE A 87 -1.47 0.37 -4.24
C PHE A 87 -1.40 1.73 -4.93
N GLU A 88 -0.20 2.25 -5.11
CA GLU A 88 0.02 3.58 -5.70
C GLU A 88 0.25 3.51 -7.21
N GLY A 89 0.97 2.49 -7.68
CA GLY A 89 1.28 2.30 -9.10
C GLY A 89 2.39 3.21 -9.64
N PHE A 90 3.11 3.93 -8.78
CA PHE A 90 4.24 4.79 -9.17
C PHE A 90 5.56 4.35 -8.54
N GLY A 91 6.67 4.90 -9.04
CA GLY A 91 8.04 4.68 -8.53
C GLY A 91 8.76 3.48 -9.16
N VAL A 92 8.16 2.29 -9.10
CA VAL A 92 8.68 1.08 -9.78
C VAL A 92 7.58 0.49 -10.64
N ASP A 93 7.86 0.30 -11.93
CA ASP A 93 6.93 -0.35 -12.84
C ASP A 93 6.94 -1.86 -12.62
N HIS A 94 6.31 -2.29 -11.53
CA HIS A 94 6.03 -3.67 -11.14
C HIS A 94 4.97 -3.60 -10.04
N VAL A 95 3.79 -4.19 -10.21
CA VAL A 95 2.70 -4.04 -9.23
C VAL A 95 3.12 -4.41 -7.81
N HIS A 96 2.85 -3.55 -6.85
CA HIS A 96 3.31 -3.77 -5.49
C HIS A 96 2.39 -3.14 -4.45
N ALA A 97 2.12 -3.90 -3.38
CA ALA A 97 1.44 -3.39 -2.20
C ALA A 97 2.47 -2.81 -1.24
N LYS A 98 2.29 -1.56 -0.85
CA LYS A 98 3.09 -0.91 0.20
C LYS A 98 2.36 -1.09 1.54
N LEU A 99 3.04 -1.65 2.53
CA LEU A 99 2.49 -1.88 3.87
C LEU A 99 3.15 -0.95 4.90
N PHE A 100 2.32 -0.20 5.61
CA PHE A 100 2.74 0.81 6.59
C PHE A 100 2.25 0.42 7.99
N PRO A 101 3.09 -0.19 8.83
CA PRO A 101 2.78 -0.39 10.24
C PRO A 101 2.45 0.94 10.92
N MET A 102 1.25 1.04 11.50
CA MET A 102 0.78 2.24 12.20
C MET A 102 1.17 2.14 13.67
N HIS A 103 2.40 2.53 13.98
CA HIS A 103 2.93 2.54 15.35
C HIS A 103 2.06 3.35 16.31
N GLY A 104 2.01 2.93 17.57
CA GLY A 104 1.16 3.53 18.62
C GLY A 104 -0.35 3.30 18.48
N THR A 105 -0.82 2.55 17.48
CA THR A 105 -2.26 2.31 17.27
C THR A 105 -2.81 1.09 18.01
N LYS A 106 -2.00 0.40 18.83
CA LYS A 106 -2.48 -0.73 19.61
C LYS A 106 -3.34 -0.26 20.78
N MET A 107 -4.64 -0.58 20.74
CA MET A 107 -5.61 -0.13 21.73
C MET A 107 -6.36 -1.33 22.33
N LYS A 108 -6.76 -1.23 23.60
CA LYS A 108 -7.66 -2.22 24.25
C LYS A 108 -9.09 -2.11 23.73
N GLU A 109 -9.54 -0.89 23.49
CA GLU A 109 -10.86 -0.56 22.97
C GLU A 109 -10.70 0.34 21.75
N TRP A 110 -11.57 0.17 20.75
CA TRP A 110 -11.52 1.00 19.54
C TRP A 110 -11.87 2.45 19.85
N LYS A 111 -11.05 3.37 19.35
CA LYS A 111 -11.30 4.82 19.39
C LYS A 111 -10.89 5.44 18.05
N PRO A 112 -11.59 6.49 17.59
CA PRO A 112 -11.19 7.19 16.38
C PRO A 112 -9.85 7.90 16.60
N ILE A 113 -8.97 7.81 15.60
CA ILE A 113 -7.76 8.62 15.48
C ILE A 113 -8.00 9.57 14.32
N LYS A 114 -7.88 10.87 14.55
CA LYS A 114 -8.09 11.90 13.54
C LYS A 114 -6.77 12.57 13.20
N SER A 115 -6.56 12.83 11.91
CA SER A 115 -5.48 13.69 11.44
C SER A 115 -5.74 15.13 11.87
N ASN A 116 -4.68 15.88 12.16
CA ASN A 116 -4.71 17.33 12.34
C ASN A 116 -4.26 18.09 11.08
N VAL A 117 -4.10 17.37 9.96
CA VAL A 117 -3.76 17.95 8.66
C VAL A 117 -5.02 18.48 8.01
N GLU A 118 -5.06 19.77 7.71
CA GLU A 118 -6.14 20.44 6.99
C GLU A 118 -5.65 20.88 5.60
N LYS A 119 -5.58 19.94 4.65
CA LYS A 119 -5.12 20.22 3.29
C LYS A 119 -6.04 19.58 2.24
N TYR A 120 -6.37 20.35 1.20
CA TYR A 120 -6.96 19.84 -0.03
C TYR A 120 -5.88 19.70 -1.10
N PHE A 121 -5.93 18.63 -1.89
CA PHE A 121 -4.99 18.39 -3.00
C PHE A 121 -5.70 18.58 -4.33
N GLU A 122 -5.34 19.64 -5.05
CA GLU A 122 -5.81 19.86 -6.43
C GLU A 122 -5.13 18.92 -7.43
N GLN A 123 -3.89 18.50 -7.13
CA GLN A 123 -3.07 17.66 -7.99
C GLN A 123 -2.32 16.62 -7.15
N TYR A 124 -1.94 15.52 -7.79
CA TYR A 124 -1.15 14.48 -7.16
C TYR A 124 0.25 14.98 -6.81
N GLU A 125 0.62 14.94 -5.53
CA GLU A 125 1.90 15.46 -5.03
C GLU A 125 3.02 14.40 -4.95
N GLY A 126 2.82 13.22 -5.53
CA GLY A 126 3.76 12.10 -5.41
C GLY A 126 3.57 11.24 -4.16
N TYR A 127 2.46 11.42 -3.45
CA TYR A 127 1.97 10.53 -2.39
C TYR A 127 0.45 10.65 -2.26
N ILE A 128 -0.17 9.67 -1.60
CA ILE A 128 -1.58 9.72 -1.20
C ILE A 128 -1.73 9.75 0.32
N SER A 129 -2.80 10.34 0.80
CA SER A 129 -3.13 10.42 2.23
C SER A 129 -4.61 10.08 2.44
N SER A 130 -4.93 9.62 3.65
CA SER A 130 -6.30 9.32 4.07
C SER A 130 -6.86 10.35 5.05
N HIS A 131 -6.28 11.56 5.13
CA HIS A 131 -6.83 12.60 6.00
C HIS A 131 -8.05 13.26 5.36
N ASP A 132 -8.96 13.70 6.21
CA ASP A 132 -10.12 14.48 5.79
C ASP A 132 -9.76 15.97 5.69
N TYR A 133 -10.53 16.72 4.89
CA TYR A 133 -10.49 18.18 4.83
C TYR A 133 -11.83 18.76 5.32
N GLN A 134 -12.15 19.99 4.93
CA GLN A 134 -13.44 20.64 5.19
C GLN A 134 -14.58 19.93 4.44
N ARG A 135 -15.79 20.00 5.02
CA ARG A 135 -17.00 19.45 4.40
C ARG A 135 -17.30 20.16 3.08
N ALA A 136 -17.38 19.41 1.98
CA ALA A 136 -17.77 19.93 0.68
C ALA A 136 -19.27 20.29 0.61
N ASN A 137 -19.64 21.08 -0.39
CA ASN A 137 -21.03 21.44 -0.67
C ASN A 137 -21.82 20.24 -1.23
N ASP A 138 -23.05 20.03 -0.76
CA ASP A 138 -23.85 18.85 -1.14
C ASP A 138 -24.33 18.89 -2.60
N GLU A 139 -24.61 20.08 -3.13
CA GLU A 139 -25.01 20.25 -4.54
C GLU A 139 -23.84 19.96 -5.48
N GLU A 140 -22.63 20.42 -5.13
CA GLU A 140 -21.40 20.12 -5.86
C GLU A 140 -21.09 18.61 -5.83
N LEU A 141 -21.18 17.98 -4.64
CA LEU A 141 -21.03 16.53 -4.49
C LEU A 141 -22.06 15.76 -5.32
N ALA A 142 -23.32 16.21 -5.35
CA ALA A 142 -24.36 15.57 -6.13
C ALA A 142 -24.11 15.69 -7.65
N ALA A 143 -23.62 16.85 -8.11
CA ALA A 143 -23.24 17.06 -9.50
C ALA A 143 -22.03 16.18 -9.89
N LEU A 144 -21.00 16.13 -9.05
CA LEU A 144 -19.83 15.28 -9.25
C LEU A 144 -20.19 13.80 -9.27
N ALA A 145 -21.06 13.36 -8.37
CA ALA A 145 -21.53 11.97 -8.33
C ALA A 145 -22.31 11.58 -9.60
N LYS A 146 -23.09 12.49 -10.19
CA LYS A 146 -23.74 12.27 -11.49
C LYS A 146 -22.71 12.13 -12.61
N LEU A 147 -21.74 13.05 -12.66
CA LEU A 147 -20.66 13.01 -13.65
C LEU A 147 -19.89 11.67 -13.62
N ILE A 148 -19.55 11.17 -12.42
CA ILE A 148 -18.79 9.92 -12.26
C ILE A 148 -19.57 8.68 -12.71
N ARG A 149 -20.90 8.67 -12.53
CA ARG A 149 -21.74 7.51 -12.85
C ARG A 149 -22.00 7.34 -14.35
N GLY A 150 -21.77 8.39 -15.15
CA GLY A 150 -22.17 8.45 -16.56
C GLY A 150 -23.63 8.86 -16.69
#